data_AF-A0A353M305-F1
#
_entry.id   AF-A0A353M305-F1
#
_cell.length_a   1.000
_cell.length_b   1.000
_cell.length_c   1.000
_cell.angle_alpha   90.00
_cell.angle_beta   90.00
_cell.angle_gamma   90.00
#
_symmetry.space_group_name_H-M   'P 1'
#
loop_
_entity.id
_entity.type
_entity.pdbx_description
1 polymer ?
#
loop_
_entity_poly.entity_id
_entity_poly.type
_entity_poly.pdbx_seq_one_letter_code
_entity_poly.pdbx_strand_id
1 'polypeptide(L)'
;LRRIKTNYRLPVPQFYFGTKKIQLLIPLYSSDPRNNEVKAVIPIEKDDTGTLYLGRTCLDMEQAYNNARLIAKLDSAWLAPQLSNLVPNRSEAATTRERS
;
A
#
# COMPACT_ATOMS: atom_id res chain seq x y z
N LEU A 1 -5.47 5.34 -1.00
CA LEU A 1 -5.03 6.27 -2.09
C LEU A 1 -3.99 7.31 -1.66
N ARG A 2 -4.14 8.03 -0.54
CA ARG A 2 -3.14 9.05 -0.10
C ARG A 2 -1.70 8.54 -0.04
N ARG A 3 -1.47 7.32 0.46
CA ARG A 3 -0.13 6.71 0.55
C ARG A 3 0.53 6.41 -0.80
N ILE A 4 -0.26 6.01 -1.80
CA ILE A 4 0.24 5.73 -3.17
C ILE A 4 0.73 7.03 -3.81
N LYS A 5 0.04 8.15 -3.56
CA LYS A 5 0.49 9.47 -4.03
C LYS A 5 1.81 9.93 -3.38
N THR A 6 2.10 9.47 -2.16
CA THR A 6 3.33 9.84 -1.44
C THR A 6 4.50 8.89 -1.73
N ASN A 7 4.23 7.64 -2.12
CA ASN A 7 5.28 6.67 -2.44
C ASN A 7 4.92 5.88 -3.71
N TYR A 8 5.47 6.34 -4.84
CA TYR A 8 5.26 5.79 -6.17
C TYR A 8 5.88 4.40 -6.38
N ARG A 9 6.68 3.90 -5.42
CA ARG A 9 7.24 2.54 -5.43
C ARG A 9 6.30 1.49 -4.80
N LEU A 10 5.17 1.91 -4.24
CA LEU A 10 4.20 1.02 -3.60
C LEU A 10 3.41 0.09 -4.53
N PRO A 11 3.12 0.43 -5.80
CA PRO A 11 2.47 -0.51 -6.71
C PRO A 11 3.51 -1.50 -7.28
N VAL A 12 3.29 -2.81 -7.12
CA VAL A 12 4.16 -3.84 -7.74
C VAL A 12 3.60 -4.23 -9.10
N PRO A 13 4.47 -4.34 -10.13
CA PRO A 13 4.06 -4.88 -11.42
C PRO A 13 3.78 -6.38 -11.33
N GLN A 14 2.68 -6.80 -11.92
CA GLN A 14 2.43 -8.19 -12.30
C GLN A 14 2.08 -8.28 -13.79
N PHE A 15 2.43 -9.39 -14.43
CA PHE A 15 1.98 -9.68 -15.78
C PHE A 15 0.84 -10.68 -15.72
N TYR A 16 -0.35 -10.28 -16.16
CA TYR A 16 -1.51 -11.16 -16.17
C TYR A 16 -1.62 -11.86 -17.53
N PHE A 17 -1.35 -13.17 -17.56
CA PHE A 17 -1.39 -13.96 -18.78
C PHE A 17 -2.78 -13.99 -19.45
N GLY A 18 -3.85 -13.87 -18.67
CA GLY A 18 -5.22 -13.89 -19.20
C GLY A 18 -5.53 -12.72 -20.14
N THR A 19 -5.12 -11.49 -19.77
CA THR A 19 -5.28 -10.30 -20.63
C THR A 19 -4.02 -9.96 -21.42
N LYS A 20 -2.90 -10.65 -21.17
CA LYS A 20 -1.55 -10.35 -21.71
C LYS A 20 -1.11 -8.90 -21.44
N LYS A 21 -1.53 -8.32 -20.31
CA LYS A 21 -1.24 -6.93 -19.92
C LYS A 21 -0.48 -6.89 -18.61
N ILE A 22 0.24 -5.78 -18.42
CA ILE A 22 0.84 -5.43 -17.13
C ILE A 22 -0.25 -4.82 -16.24
N GLN A 23 -0.41 -5.36 -15.04
CA GLN A 23 -1.28 -4.82 -14.01
C GLN A 23 -0.42 -4.35 -12.83
N LEU A 24 -0.89 -3.32 -12.13
CA LEU A 24 -0.26 -2.83 -10.91
C LEU A 24 -1.03 -3.34 -9.71
N LEU A 25 -0.37 -4.12 -8.86
CA LEU A 25 -0.91 -4.60 -7.59
C LEU A 25 -0.93 -3.45 -6.58
N ILE A 26 -2.13 -3.06 -6.16
CA ILE A 26 -2.34 -1.98 -5.20
C ILE A 26 -2.83 -2.55 -3.87
N PRO A 27 -2.06 -2.43 -2.77
CA PRO A 27 -2.53 -2.84 -1.46
C PRO A 27 -3.64 -1.92 -0.94
N LEU A 28 -4.73 -2.52 -0.47
CA LEU A 28 -5.80 -1.90 0.29
C LEU A 28 -5.60 -2.17 1.77
N TYR A 29 -5.46 -1.09 2.53
CA TYR A 29 -5.29 -1.14 3.98
C TYR A 29 -6.65 -1.11 4.68
N SER A 30 -6.67 -1.59 5.92
CA SER A 30 -7.83 -1.45 6.81
C SER A 30 -8.29 0.01 6.92
N SER A 31 -9.60 0.20 7.09
CA SER A 31 -10.22 1.51 7.31
C SER A 31 -9.89 2.09 8.70
N ASP A 32 -9.47 1.27 9.68
CA ASP A 32 -9.02 1.76 10.98
C ASP A 32 -7.62 2.39 10.82
N PRO A 33 -7.45 3.70 11.07
CA PRO A 33 -6.16 4.37 10.93
C PRO A 33 -5.06 3.81 11.84
N ARG A 34 -5.44 3.12 12.93
CA ARG A 34 -4.53 2.50 13.89
C ARG A 34 -4.15 1.08 13.48
N ASN A 35 -4.94 0.45 12.60
CA ASN A 35 -4.64 -0.86 12.05
C ASN A 35 -4.07 -0.71 10.65
N ASN A 36 -2.77 -0.98 10.55
CA ASN A 36 -2.02 -0.77 9.32
C ASN A 36 -1.93 -2.02 8.42
N GLU A 37 -2.74 -3.02 8.70
CA GLU A 37 -2.75 -4.29 7.99
C GLU A 37 -3.34 -4.15 6.58
N VAL A 38 -2.71 -4.79 5.60
CA VAL A 38 -3.24 -4.92 4.24
C VAL A 38 -4.32 -6.00 4.25
N LYS A 39 -5.54 -5.64 3.84
CA LYS A 39 -6.70 -6.54 3.85
C LYS A 39 -6.95 -7.20 2.51
N ALA A 40 -6.59 -6.52 1.43
CA ALA A 40 -6.72 -7.03 0.07
C ALA A 40 -5.72 -6.33 -0.84
N VAL A 41 -5.45 -6.90 -2.00
CA VAL A 41 -4.67 -6.29 -3.06
C VAL A 41 -5.52 -6.24 -4.31
N ILE A 42 -5.57 -5.09 -4.97
CA ILE A 42 -6.31 -4.93 -6.22
C ILE A 42 -5.32 -4.80 -7.38
N PRO A 43 -5.33 -5.74 -8.33
CA PRO A 43 -4.75 -5.55 -9.64
C PRO A 43 -5.44 -4.42 -10.40
N ILE A 44 -4.69 -3.39 -10.77
CA ILE A 44 -5.17 -2.29 -11.60
C ILE A 44 -4.55 -2.38 -12.98
N GLU A 45 -5.37 -2.39 -14.01
CA GLU A 45 -4.93 -2.29 -15.39
C GLU A 45 -5.52 -1.06 -16.07
N LYS A 46 -4.86 -0.59 -17.11
CA LYS A 46 -5.39 0.49 -17.93
C LYS A 46 -6.37 -0.09 -18.94
N ASP A 47 -7.50 0.59 -19.11
CA ASP A 47 -8.43 0.31 -20.19
C ASP A 47 -7.76 0.50 -21.57
N ASP A 48 -8.28 -0.19 -22.59
CA ASP A 48 -7.81 -0.12 -23.98
C ASP A 48 -7.85 1.30 -24.56
N THR A 49 -8.80 2.13 -24.10
CA THR A 49 -8.86 3.55 -24.48
C THR A 49 -7.79 4.40 -23.80
N GLY A 50 -7.13 3.89 -22.77
CA GLY A 50 -6.14 4.64 -22.00
C GLY A 50 -6.72 5.73 -21.11
N THR A 51 -8.04 5.79 -20.91
CA THR A 51 -8.69 6.87 -20.14
C THR A 51 -8.91 6.49 -18.67
N LEU A 52 -9.11 5.20 -18.40
CA LEU A 52 -9.53 4.71 -17.09
C LEU A 52 -8.59 3.61 -16.57
N TYR A 53 -8.55 3.49 -15.24
CA TYR A 53 -7.89 2.41 -14.52
C TYR A 53 -8.96 1.48 -13.94
N LEU A 54 -8.85 0.19 -14.22
CA LEU A 54 -9.84 -0.82 -13.87
C LEU A 54 -9.24 -1.85 -12.91
N GLY A 55 -9.92 -2.08 -11.79
CA GLY A 55 -9.63 -3.16 -10.85
C GLY A 55 -10.78 -4.14 -10.82
N ARG A 56 -10.65 -5.24 -11.57
CA ARG A 56 -11.74 -6.23 -11.75
C ARG A 56 -11.75 -7.33 -10.70
N THR A 57 -10.66 -7.48 -9.97
CA THR A 57 -10.43 -8.60 -9.04
C THR A 57 -9.86 -8.07 -7.74
N CYS A 58 -10.13 -8.76 -6.64
CA CYS A 58 -9.44 -8.58 -5.37
C CYS A 58 -8.67 -9.85 -5.06
N LEU A 59 -7.40 -9.71 -4.71
CA LEU A 59 -6.50 -10.79 -4.32
C LEU A 59 -6.22 -10.72 -2.82
N ASP A 60 -6.00 -11.86 -2.19
CA ASP A 60 -5.35 -11.88 -0.89
C ASP A 60 -3.86 -11.54 -1.03
N MET A 61 -3.18 -11.38 0.11
CA MET A 61 -1.75 -11.03 0.12
C MET A 61 -0.87 -12.14 -0.44
N GLU A 62 -1.20 -13.41 -0.22
CA GLU A 62 -0.39 -14.55 -0.66
C GLU A 62 -0.43 -14.68 -2.19
N GLN A 63 -1.62 -14.58 -2.78
CA GLN A 63 -1.85 -14.54 -4.22
C GLN A 63 -1.13 -13.35 -4.86
N ALA A 64 -1.23 -12.17 -4.25
CA ALA A 64 -0.55 -10.99 -4.75
C ALA A 64 0.98 -11.16 -4.71
N TYR A 65 1.53 -11.75 -3.65
CA TYR A 65 2.95 -12.06 -3.56
C TYR A 65 3.41 -13.09 -4.57
N ASN A 66 2.61 -14.13 -4.82
CA ASN A 66 2.93 -15.16 -5.81
C ASN A 66 2.91 -14.59 -7.24
N ASN A 67 1.97 -13.69 -7.54
CA ASN A 67 1.82 -13.09 -8.86
C ASN A 67 2.81 -11.93 -9.10
N ALA A 68 3.31 -11.31 -8.03
CA ALA A 68 4.29 -10.24 -8.07
C ALA A 68 5.62 -10.69 -8.68
N ARG A 69 6.06 -10.03 -9.76
CA ARG A 69 7.40 -10.26 -10.30
C ARG A 69 8.37 -9.25 -9.68
N LEU A 70 9.23 -9.70 -8.78
CA LEU A 70 10.23 -8.87 -8.10
C LEU A 70 11.36 -8.48 -9.07
N ILE A 71 11.15 -7.42 -9.85
CA ILE A 71 12.14 -6.87 -10.78
C ILE A 71 13.10 -5.89 -10.07
N ALA A 72 12.78 -5.48 -8.84
CA ALA A 72 13.63 -4.66 -7.98
C ALA A 72 13.49 -5.06 -6.51
N LYS A 73 14.51 -4.74 -5.70
CA LYS A 73 14.50 -4.97 -4.25
C LYS A 73 13.28 -4.27 -3.63
N LEU A 74 12.39 -5.05 -3.03
CA LEU A 74 11.19 -4.54 -2.38
C LEU A 74 11.59 -3.64 -1.21
N ASP A 75 11.04 -2.43 -1.16
CA ASP A 75 11.21 -1.54 -0.01
C ASP A 75 10.50 -2.18 1.20
N SER A 76 11.17 -2.26 2.35
CA SER A 76 10.64 -2.84 3.59
C SER A 76 9.31 -2.21 4.00
N ALA A 77 9.05 -0.98 3.53
CA ALA A 77 7.80 -0.25 3.69
C ALA A 77 6.56 -0.97 3.12
N TRP A 78 6.74 -1.96 2.23
CA TRP A 78 5.66 -2.78 1.69
C TRP A 78 5.02 -3.66 2.77
N LEU A 79 5.87 -4.34 3.56
CA LEU A 79 5.47 -5.29 4.60
C LEU A 79 5.17 -4.58 5.92
N ALA A 80 5.88 -3.49 6.19
CA ALA A 80 5.76 -2.71 7.41
C ALA A 80 5.46 -1.26 7.06
N PRO A 81 4.19 -0.86 7.04
CA PRO A 81 3.86 0.54 6.82
C PRO A 81 4.37 1.37 8.02
N GLN A 82 5.23 2.33 7.70
CA GLN A 82 6.01 3.14 8.63
C GLN A 82 5.15 3.67 9.79
N LEU A 83 5.37 3.12 10.99
CA LEU A 83 4.72 3.52 12.24
C LEU A 83 5.28 4.86 12.79
N SER A 84 6.17 5.52 12.04
CA SER A 84 6.97 6.66 12.50
C SER A 84 6.18 7.97 12.70
N ASN A 85 4.96 8.08 12.18
CA ASN A 85 4.23 9.35 12.18
C ASN A 85 3.09 9.44 13.20
N LEU A 86 2.92 8.42 14.06
CA LEU A 86 1.81 8.35 15.04
C LEU A 86 2.26 8.35 16.51
N VAL A 87 3.55 8.51 16.79
CA VAL A 87 4.02 8.76 18.15
C VAL A 87 4.16 10.27 18.33
N PRO A 88 3.24 10.96 19.03
CA PRO A 88 3.51 12.32 19.45
C PRO A 88 4.78 12.30 20.30
N ASN A 89 5.70 13.20 19.97
CA ASN A 89 6.98 13.36 20.63
C ASN A 89 6.78 13.34 22.14
N ARG A 90 7.29 12.29 22.81
CA ARG A 90 7.14 12.10 24.26
C ARG A 90 8.07 13.04 25.06
N SER A 91 8.41 14.20 24.49
CA SER A 91 9.16 15.28 25.15
C SER A 91 8.30 16.49 25.53
N GLU A 92 7.00 16.52 25.18
CA GLU A 92 6.11 17.65 25.54
C GLU A 92 5.15 17.37 26.72
N ALA A 93 5.15 16.15 27.28
CA ALA A 93 4.27 15.80 28.40
C ALA A 93 4.83 16.12 29.80
N ALA A 94 6.00 16.77 29.91
CA ALA A 94 6.72 16.96 31.17
C ALA A 94 6.65 18.38 31.79
N THR A 95 5.84 19.31 31.26
CA THR A 95 5.83 20.71 31.76
C THR A 95 4.52 21.15 32.43
N THR A 96 3.62 20.23 32.79
CA THR A 96 2.42 20.57 33.59
C THR A 96 2.38 19.78 34.89
N ARG A 97 3.42 19.92 35.72
CA ARG A 97 3.41 19.57 37.15
C ARG A 97 4.28 20.53 37.94
N GLU A 98 3.98 21.82 37.88
CA GLU A 98 4.55 22.83 38.79
C GLU A 98 3.76 24.13 38.65
N ARG A 99 2.53 24.20 39.18
CA ARG A 99 1.84 25.40 39.69
C ARG A 99 0.53 24.98 40.36
N SER A 100 0.63 24.61 41.64
CA SER A 100 -0.38 24.77 42.69
C SER A 100 0.33 24.70 44.03
#